data_AF-A0AAI8V8Y8-F1
#
_entry.id   AF-A0AAI8V8Y8-F1
#
_cell.length_a   1.000
_cell.length_b   1.000
_cell.length_c   1.000
_cell.angle_alpha   90.00
_cell.angle_beta   90.00
_cell.angle_gamma   90.00
#
_symmetry.space_group_name_H-M   'P 1'
#
loop_
_entity.id
_entity.type
_entity.pdbx_description
1 polymer ?
#
loop_
_entity_poly.entity_id
_entity_poly.type
_entity_poly.pdbx_seq_one_letter_code
_entity_poly.pdbx_strand_id
1 'polypeptide(L)'
;MAPSLFAFILIASGVAVTTAVDVDLMPKIGFELESPGALLINTKCSPKQKELLKGHKIKDHSGDGWFLGVDTTPLEGAFIQFEYDLLISKPDADLLDKPMKQILSDMERIQSDSSDFELEDSPCNPWKKYVQRDVWTWEAQATGPMMLEGIQDILADTVAGERDALVVWGKGDYWRKYHVLVTKDWFLKSDYLQRLSGASTARDDPLAWVTQDVLGFLSIVLSNAKSAQPLLGDAGNLGAKALLAVMPRTDWSTIYEQVKERIPGGLWDLINHLACYKNSGEGEDRIKGVEQDKEYCSGSESDPVPNRKLESQFWQMHVNPETTKRDDKVELKYQSYLKEFSKRFPEKKIEDLEDDVKDMILETAEYSVETFTQVETLNVKEWVESMEELKKPDALTKFDKLQGSHIGGFGPRLEYAINTKRAVPIWEFRDLGYYEGKVVLPKLQRIVRGFQRLHKKYPNRPW
;
A
#
# COMPACT_ATOMS: atom_id res chain seq x y z
N MET A 1 4.90 -4.28 -19.52
CA MET A 1 4.67 -3.67 -18.19
C MET A 1 5.30 -2.31 -18.22
N ALA A 2 4.46 -1.27 -18.36
CA ALA A 2 4.92 0.09 -18.21
C ALA A 2 5.08 0.36 -16.71
N PRO A 3 6.22 0.92 -16.29
CA PRO A 3 6.41 1.17 -14.87
C PRO A 3 5.85 2.54 -14.48
N SER A 4 5.21 2.62 -13.31
CA SER A 4 4.85 3.90 -12.69
C SER A 4 6.10 4.72 -12.34
N LEU A 5 5.90 6.00 -11.99
CA LEU A 5 6.89 7.04 -11.73
C LEU A 5 8.22 6.60 -11.12
N PHE A 6 8.24 5.58 -10.27
CA PHE A 6 9.46 5.13 -9.62
C PHE A 6 10.45 4.35 -10.49
N ALA A 7 10.07 3.86 -11.68
CA ALA A 7 11.09 3.42 -12.64
C ALA A 7 11.66 4.56 -13.48
N PHE A 8 11.00 5.72 -13.55
CA PHE A 8 11.51 6.88 -14.26
C PHE A 8 12.65 7.58 -13.53
N ILE A 9 12.91 7.25 -12.26
CA ILE A 9 14.15 7.65 -11.59
C ILE A 9 15.38 6.89 -12.17
N LEU A 10 15.24 5.81 -12.96
CA LEU A 10 16.40 5.08 -13.49
C LEU A 10 16.33 4.48 -14.92
N ILE A 11 15.24 4.63 -15.69
CA ILE A 11 15.22 4.10 -17.08
C ILE A 11 14.97 5.22 -18.09
N ALA A 12 15.96 6.10 -18.24
CA ALA A 12 16.18 6.81 -19.49
C ALA A 12 17.23 6.03 -20.30
N SER A 13 16.82 5.56 -21.48
CA SER A 13 17.61 4.85 -22.52
C SER A 13 18.04 3.41 -22.20
N GLY A 14 17.53 2.48 -23.02
CA GLY A 14 17.90 1.07 -23.05
C GLY A 14 19.34 0.84 -23.53
N VAL A 15 20.30 1.16 -22.68
CA VAL A 15 21.68 0.67 -22.77
C VAL A 15 21.97 -0.06 -21.47
N ALA A 16 22.23 -1.36 -21.57
CA ALA A 16 22.75 -2.15 -20.46
C ALA A 16 24.15 -1.62 -20.12
N VAL A 17 24.21 -0.66 -19.19
CA VAL A 17 25.45 -0.18 -18.61
C VAL A 17 25.64 -0.92 -17.29
N THR A 18 26.55 -1.88 -17.28
CA THR A 18 27.00 -2.65 -16.10
C THR A 18 28.02 -1.87 -15.25
N THR A 19 27.98 -0.54 -15.24
CA THR A 19 28.72 0.24 -14.25
C THR A 19 27.84 0.37 -13.03
N ALA A 20 28.38 0.00 -11.85
CA ALA A 20 27.76 0.26 -10.56
C ALA A 20 27.23 1.70 -10.53
N VAL A 21 25.93 1.86 -10.78
CA VAL A 21 25.24 3.12 -10.64
C VAL A 21 25.39 3.45 -9.17
N ASP A 22 26.03 4.56 -8.87
CA ASP A 22 26.02 5.18 -7.56
C ASP A 22 24.52 5.40 -7.25
N VAL A 23 23.91 4.41 -6.60
CA VAL A 23 22.48 4.44 -6.31
C VAL A 23 22.32 5.68 -5.44
N ASP A 24 21.62 6.67 -5.96
CA ASP A 24 21.38 7.91 -5.26
C ASP A 24 20.61 7.58 -3.98
N LEU A 25 21.36 7.37 -2.88
CA LEU A 25 20.85 7.09 -1.55
C LEU A 25 20.30 8.36 -0.90
N MET A 26 20.26 9.49 -1.61
CA MET A 26 19.66 10.70 -1.08
C MET A 26 18.18 10.44 -0.77
N PRO A 27 17.72 10.85 0.42
CA PRO A 27 16.33 10.68 0.81
C PRO A 27 15.42 11.46 -0.13
N LYS A 28 14.41 10.80 -0.67
CA LYS A 28 13.35 11.45 -1.45
C LYS A 28 11.99 11.14 -0.83
N ILE A 29 11.05 12.07 -0.99
CA ILE A 29 9.64 11.79 -0.73
C ILE A 29 8.88 11.95 -2.04
N GLY A 30 8.23 10.90 -2.48
CA GLY A 30 7.24 10.92 -3.55
C GLY A 30 5.85 11.12 -2.98
N PHE A 31 4.98 11.80 -3.72
CA PHE A 31 3.55 11.90 -3.46
C PHE A 31 2.79 11.46 -4.69
N GLU A 32 1.76 10.66 -4.46
CA GLU A 32 0.74 10.31 -5.44
C GLU A 32 -0.56 10.99 -4.99
N LEU A 33 -1.24 11.67 -5.92
CA LEU A 33 -2.56 12.25 -5.71
C LEU A 33 -3.51 11.61 -6.72
N GLU A 34 -4.31 10.64 -6.28
CA GLU A 34 -5.25 9.92 -7.12
C GLU A 34 -6.64 10.55 -7.06
N SER A 35 -7.33 10.74 -8.19
CA SER A 35 -8.72 11.23 -8.20
C SER A 35 -9.70 10.13 -8.56
N PRO A 36 -10.23 9.36 -7.59
CA PRO A 36 -11.14 8.24 -7.88
C PRO A 36 -12.47 8.68 -8.51
N GLY A 37 -12.80 9.98 -8.48
CA GLY A 37 -14.00 10.55 -9.08
C GLY A 37 -13.80 11.15 -10.47
N ALA A 38 -12.55 11.28 -10.93
CA ALA A 38 -12.21 11.85 -12.24
C ALA A 38 -11.57 10.78 -13.12
N LEU A 39 -12.34 10.31 -14.09
CA LEU A 39 -11.99 9.18 -14.94
C LEU A 39 -11.75 9.64 -16.38
N LEU A 40 -11.00 8.84 -17.12
CA LEU A 40 -10.82 8.94 -18.56
C LEU A 40 -11.37 7.67 -19.21
N ILE A 41 -12.13 7.87 -20.28
CA ILE A 41 -12.77 6.81 -21.05
C ILE A 41 -12.23 6.80 -22.47
N ASN A 42 -11.92 5.59 -22.96
CA ASN A 42 -11.76 5.32 -24.37
C ASN A 42 -12.37 3.94 -24.69
N THR A 43 -13.43 3.94 -25.49
CA THR A 43 -14.18 2.73 -25.87
C THR A 43 -13.46 1.89 -26.91
N LYS A 44 -12.42 2.42 -27.57
CA LYS A 44 -11.60 1.68 -28.56
C LYS A 44 -10.42 0.96 -27.91
N CYS A 45 -10.13 1.25 -26.65
CA CYS A 45 -8.98 0.73 -25.94
C CYS A 45 -9.37 -0.50 -25.13
N SER A 46 -8.74 -1.63 -25.40
CA SER A 46 -8.97 -2.85 -24.64
C SER A 46 -8.52 -2.70 -23.17
N PRO A 47 -9.08 -3.48 -22.24
CA PRO A 47 -8.63 -3.51 -20.85
C PRO A 47 -7.12 -3.77 -20.68
N LYS A 48 -6.54 -4.66 -21.49
CA LYS A 48 -5.09 -4.95 -21.47
C LYS A 48 -4.27 -3.73 -21.89
N GLN A 49 -4.74 -2.98 -22.88
CA GLN A 49 -4.07 -1.74 -23.29
C GLN A 49 -4.17 -0.67 -22.19
N LYS A 50 -5.32 -0.54 -21.53
CA LYS A 50 -5.51 0.37 -20.39
C LYS A 50 -4.56 0.06 -19.24
N GLU A 51 -4.40 -1.21 -18.88
CA GLU A 51 -3.45 -1.62 -17.83
C GLU A 51 -2.00 -1.25 -18.19
N LEU A 52 -1.65 -1.35 -19.48
CA LEU A 52 -0.34 -0.90 -19.96
C LEU A 52 -0.17 0.61 -19.93
N LEU A 53 -1.23 1.40 -19.80
CA LEU A 53 -1.17 2.87 -19.74
C LEU A 53 -0.93 3.40 -18.33
N LYS A 54 -0.97 2.56 -17.28
CA LYS A 54 -0.63 2.98 -15.92
C LYS A 54 0.72 3.72 -15.87
N GLY A 55 0.74 4.88 -15.22
CA GLY A 55 1.90 5.76 -15.12
C GLY A 55 2.25 6.52 -16.41
N HIS A 56 1.49 6.38 -17.50
CA HIS A 56 1.69 7.21 -18.69
C HIS A 56 1.22 8.63 -18.41
N LYS A 57 1.98 9.58 -18.93
CA LYS A 57 1.76 11.00 -18.73
C LYS A 57 0.70 11.54 -19.67
N ILE A 58 -0.12 12.47 -19.17
CA ILE A 58 -1.00 13.31 -19.97
C ILE A 58 -0.17 14.44 -20.60
N LYS A 59 -0.24 14.55 -21.92
CA LYS A 59 0.52 15.52 -22.71
C LYS A 59 0.24 16.95 -22.22
N ASP A 60 1.29 17.75 -22.07
CA ASP A 60 1.24 19.15 -21.59
C ASP A 60 0.80 19.34 -20.12
N HIS A 61 0.69 18.26 -19.32
CA HIS A 61 0.41 18.33 -17.88
C HIS A 61 1.62 17.90 -17.04
N SER A 62 2.70 18.69 -17.07
CA SER A 62 3.90 18.44 -16.25
C SER A 62 4.65 19.70 -15.89
N GLY A 63 5.48 19.62 -14.86
CA GLY A 63 6.43 20.65 -14.48
C GLY A 63 7.69 20.10 -13.83
N ASP A 64 8.40 20.99 -13.14
CA ASP A 64 9.65 20.67 -12.44
C ASP A 64 9.35 19.80 -11.22
N GLY A 65 9.65 18.50 -11.32
CA GLY A 65 9.45 17.52 -10.26
C GLY A 65 8.04 16.94 -10.14
N TRP A 66 7.15 17.17 -11.12
CA TRP A 66 5.80 16.59 -11.12
C TRP A 66 5.24 16.35 -12.53
N PHE A 67 4.29 15.42 -12.65
CA PHE A 67 3.41 15.31 -13.82
C PHE A 67 2.02 14.78 -13.45
N LEU A 68 1.05 14.97 -14.36
CA LEU A 68 -0.25 14.30 -14.33
C LEU A 68 -0.19 13.07 -15.24
N GLY A 69 -0.38 11.90 -14.66
CA GLY A 69 -0.49 10.64 -15.35
C GLY A 69 -1.87 10.02 -15.16
N VAL A 70 -1.91 8.71 -15.38
CA VAL A 70 -3.11 7.90 -15.21
C VAL A 70 -2.83 6.64 -14.42
N ASP A 71 -3.76 6.24 -13.57
CA ASP A 71 -3.73 4.96 -12.86
C ASP A 71 -4.90 4.07 -13.30
N THR A 72 -4.78 2.77 -13.07
CA THR A 72 -5.83 1.79 -13.36
C THR A 72 -6.65 1.50 -12.11
N THR A 73 -7.98 1.47 -12.28
CA THR A 73 -8.86 1.14 -11.17
C THR A 73 -9.13 -0.36 -11.14
N PRO A 74 -9.22 -1.00 -9.95
CA PRO A 74 -9.61 -2.40 -9.86
C PRO A 74 -11.01 -2.69 -10.40
N LEU A 75 -11.86 -1.65 -10.45
CA LEU A 75 -13.28 -1.81 -10.67
C LEU A 75 -13.66 -2.02 -12.12
N GLU A 76 -12.87 -1.61 -13.11
CA GLU A 76 -13.27 -1.78 -14.50
C GLU A 76 -12.12 -1.53 -15.46
N GLY A 77 -11.83 -2.51 -16.31
CA GLY A 77 -11.06 -2.31 -17.55
C GLY A 77 -11.70 -1.31 -18.53
N ALA A 78 -12.75 -0.60 -18.14
CA ALA A 78 -13.35 0.51 -18.88
C ALA A 78 -12.63 1.85 -18.65
N PHE A 79 -12.12 2.09 -17.43
CA PHE A 79 -11.69 3.42 -17.00
C PHE A 79 -10.24 3.44 -16.51
N ILE A 80 -9.59 4.58 -16.71
CA ILE A 80 -8.36 4.97 -16.01
C ILE A 80 -8.64 6.26 -15.25
N GLN A 81 -7.94 6.50 -14.15
CA GLN A 81 -8.15 7.67 -13.28
C GLN A 81 -6.98 8.65 -13.41
N PHE A 82 -7.23 9.94 -13.19
CA PHE A 82 -6.15 10.92 -13.09
C PHE A 82 -5.31 10.70 -11.84
N GLU A 83 -3.99 10.81 -11.99
CA GLU A 83 -3.02 10.69 -10.89
C GLU A 83 -1.93 11.75 -11.04
N TYR A 84 -1.73 12.62 -10.04
CA TYR A 84 -0.52 13.44 -10.01
C TYR A 84 0.60 12.71 -9.27
N ASP A 85 1.74 12.69 -9.91
CA ASP A 85 3.00 12.21 -9.38
C ASP A 85 3.90 13.40 -9.05
N LEU A 86 4.41 13.48 -7.82
CA LEU A 86 5.27 14.56 -7.34
C LEU A 86 6.47 14.00 -6.58
N LEU A 87 7.67 14.47 -6.88
CA LEU A 87 8.90 14.05 -6.21
C LEU A 87 9.63 15.25 -5.59
N ILE A 88 9.95 15.15 -4.29
CA ILE A 88 10.85 16.07 -3.60
C ILE A 88 12.19 15.40 -3.27
N SER A 89 13.23 15.78 -4.01
CA SER A 89 14.59 15.23 -3.85
C SER A 89 15.33 15.71 -2.59
N LYS A 90 14.80 16.76 -1.96
CA LYS A 90 15.24 17.25 -0.65
C LYS A 90 13.98 17.39 0.19
N PRO A 91 13.73 16.50 1.15
CA PRO A 91 12.47 16.50 1.91
C PRO A 91 12.42 17.68 2.88
N ASP A 92 12.05 18.83 2.33
CA ASP A 92 11.75 20.08 2.99
C ASP A 92 10.34 20.50 2.58
N ALA A 93 9.50 20.76 3.58
CA ALA A 93 8.09 21.09 3.37
C ALA A 93 7.93 22.37 2.53
N ASP A 94 8.87 23.31 2.64
CA ASP A 94 8.80 24.58 1.92
C ASP A 94 9.10 24.39 0.42
N LEU A 95 9.78 23.28 0.04
CA LEU A 95 10.03 22.95 -1.37
C LEU A 95 8.79 22.44 -2.10
N LEU A 96 7.68 22.13 -1.39
CA LEU A 96 6.41 21.78 -2.01
C LEU A 96 5.69 23.01 -2.61
N ASP A 97 5.97 24.23 -2.14
CA ASP A 97 5.19 25.42 -2.52
C ASP A 97 5.17 25.68 -4.02
N LYS A 98 6.33 25.57 -4.69
CA LYS A 98 6.47 25.82 -6.12
C LYS A 98 5.72 24.76 -6.96
N PRO A 99 6.03 23.45 -6.86
CA PRO A 99 5.34 22.45 -7.66
C PRO A 99 3.85 22.37 -7.33
N MET A 100 3.45 22.50 -6.05
CA MET A 100 2.03 22.45 -5.70
C MET A 100 1.22 23.63 -6.24
N LYS A 101 1.79 24.84 -6.33
CA LYS A 101 1.10 25.95 -7.00
C LYS A 101 0.81 25.64 -8.47
N GLN A 102 1.73 24.93 -9.15
CA GLN A 102 1.54 24.50 -10.53
C GLN A 102 0.49 23.39 -10.62
N ILE A 103 0.59 22.36 -9.77
CA ILE A 103 -0.38 21.27 -9.69
C ILE A 103 -1.79 21.81 -9.41
N LEU A 104 -1.96 22.71 -8.43
CA LEU A 104 -3.26 23.28 -8.11
C LEU A 104 -3.85 24.11 -9.26
N SER A 105 -3.02 24.87 -9.97
CA SER A 105 -3.45 25.57 -11.18
C SER A 105 -3.84 24.59 -12.30
N ASP A 106 -3.13 23.47 -12.42
CA ASP A 106 -3.43 22.44 -13.40
C ASP A 106 -4.71 21.66 -13.05
N MET A 107 -4.95 21.39 -11.76
CA MET A 107 -6.20 20.81 -11.24
C MET A 107 -7.41 21.69 -11.61
N GLU A 108 -7.31 23.01 -11.41
CA GLU A 108 -8.35 23.97 -11.81
C GLU A 108 -8.57 23.92 -13.33
N ARG A 109 -7.48 23.85 -14.11
CA ARG A 109 -7.54 23.73 -15.57
C ARG A 109 -8.27 22.46 -16.00
N ILE A 110 -7.83 21.26 -15.58
CA ILE A 110 -8.44 19.98 -15.98
C ILE A 110 -9.88 19.84 -15.52
N GLN A 111 -10.24 20.45 -14.38
CA GLN A 111 -11.62 20.44 -13.91
C GLN A 111 -12.52 21.25 -14.86
N SER A 112 -12.05 22.42 -15.31
CA SER A 112 -12.78 23.29 -16.24
C SER A 112 -12.74 22.84 -17.70
N ASP A 113 -11.73 22.07 -18.10
CA ASP A 113 -11.51 21.70 -19.49
C ASP A 113 -12.49 20.62 -19.97
N SER A 114 -13.22 20.87 -21.04
CA SER A 114 -14.12 19.87 -21.64
C SER A 114 -13.50 19.16 -22.84
N SER A 115 -12.24 19.43 -23.18
CA SER A 115 -11.57 18.78 -24.30
C SER A 115 -11.22 17.32 -24.00
N ASP A 116 -10.92 16.59 -25.08
CA ASP A 116 -10.29 15.29 -24.95
C ASP A 116 -8.82 15.45 -24.52
N PHE A 117 -8.28 14.39 -23.92
CA PHE A 117 -6.92 14.30 -23.43
C PHE A 117 -6.08 13.40 -24.33
N GLU A 118 -4.82 13.77 -24.54
CA GLU A 118 -3.81 12.92 -25.18
C GLU A 118 -2.87 12.35 -24.12
N LEU A 119 -2.73 11.03 -24.08
CA LEU A 119 -1.68 10.35 -23.32
C LEU A 119 -0.44 10.20 -24.19
N GLU A 120 0.74 10.52 -23.65
CA GLU A 120 2.02 10.28 -24.32
C GLU A 120 2.12 8.78 -24.67
N ASP A 121 2.58 8.46 -25.88
CA ASP A 121 2.76 7.08 -26.41
C ASP A 121 1.53 6.15 -26.40
N SER A 122 0.33 6.68 -26.15
CA SER A 122 -0.88 5.86 -26.13
C SER A 122 -1.43 5.60 -27.55
N PRO A 123 -1.64 4.32 -27.93
CA PRO A 123 -2.33 3.99 -29.18
C PRO A 123 -3.83 4.26 -29.12
N CYS A 124 -4.33 4.64 -27.94
CA CYS A 124 -5.75 4.80 -27.63
C CYS A 124 -6.17 6.27 -27.55
N ASN A 125 -5.40 7.20 -28.13
CA ASN A 125 -5.82 8.60 -28.17
C ASN A 125 -6.96 8.84 -29.19
N PRO A 126 -7.86 9.79 -28.93
CA PRO A 126 -7.93 10.66 -27.74
C PRO A 126 -8.79 10.05 -26.61
N TRP A 127 -8.63 10.55 -25.38
CA TRP A 127 -9.35 10.10 -24.17
C TRP A 127 -10.39 11.12 -23.73
N LYS A 128 -11.62 10.67 -23.46
CA LYS A 128 -12.69 11.54 -23.00
C LYS A 128 -12.72 11.61 -21.48
N LYS A 129 -12.86 12.83 -20.94
CA LYS A 129 -13.08 13.03 -19.51
C LYS A 129 -14.46 12.57 -19.09
N TYR A 130 -14.53 11.80 -18.00
CA TYR A 130 -15.77 11.40 -17.34
C TYR A 130 -15.71 11.76 -15.86
N VAL A 131 -16.64 12.60 -15.45
CA VAL A 131 -16.69 13.12 -14.07
C VAL A 131 -17.84 12.42 -13.35
N GLN A 132 -17.51 11.63 -12.33
CA GLN A 132 -18.53 10.94 -11.53
C GLN A 132 -19.23 11.88 -10.54
N ARG A 133 -18.54 12.95 -10.10
CA ARG A 133 -19.00 13.88 -9.06
C ARG A 133 -18.59 15.31 -9.39
N ASP A 134 -19.44 16.27 -9.04
CA ASP A 134 -19.17 17.71 -9.25
C ASP A 134 -17.90 18.18 -8.50
N VAL A 135 -17.54 17.48 -7.42
CA VAL A 135 -16.38 17.80 -6.59
C VAL A 135 -15.30 16.74 -6.79
N TRP A 136 -14.12 17.22 -7.20
CA TRP A 136 -12.92 16.39 -7.35
C TRP A 136 -12.15 16.35 -6.05
N THR A 137 -12.03 15.14 -5.50
CA THR A 137 -11.20 14.88 -4.33
C THR A 137 -9.98 14.08 -4.74
N TRP A 138 -8.83 14.43 -4.17
CA TRP A 138 -7.55 13.78 -4.42
C TRP A 138 -7.12 12.98 -3.19
N GLU A 139 -7.01 11.67 -3.34
CA GLU A 139 -6.47 10.75 -2.34
C GLU A 139 -4.94 10.89 -2.33
N ALA A 140 -4.39 11.30 -1.19
CA ALA A 140 -2.95 11.42 -1.05
C ALA A 140 -2.32 10.10 -0.60
N GLN A 141 -1.21 9.75 -1.23
CA GLN A 141 -0.26 8.74 -0.77
C GLN A 141 1.14 9.35 -0.74
N ALA A 142 2.02 8.83 0.11
CA ALA A 142 3.39 9.32 0.21
C ALA A 142 4.36 8.14 0.25
N THR A 143 5.45 8.21 -0.50
CA THR A 143 6.50 7.18 -0.52
C THR A 143 7.82 7.79 -0.10
N GLY A 144 8.52 7.19 0.88
CA GLY A 144 9.82 7.69 1.30
C GLY A 144 10.54 6.78 2.30
N PRO A 145 11.82 7.09 2.61
CA PRO A 145 12.59 6.34 3.60
C PRO A 145 11.97 6.49 4.99
N MET A 146 11.85 5.39 5.75
CA MET A 146 11.41 5.43 7.15
C MET A 146 12.08 4.34 7.99
N MET A 147 12.59 4.72 9.18
CA MET A 147 13.21 3.80 10.12
C MET A 147 12.12 2.93 10.76
N LEU A 148 12.43 1.69 11.14
CA LEU A 148 11.49 0.81 11.84
C LEU A 148 11.01 1.40 13.18
N GLU A 149 11.85 2.18 13.88
CA GLU A 149 11.45 2.94 15.07
C GLU A 149 10.40 4.01 14.73
N GLY A 150 10.54 4.64 13.57
CA GLY A 150 9.55 5.56 13.03
C GLY A 150 8.25 4.84 12.69
N ILE A 151 8.31 3.64 12.10
CA ILE A 151 7.13 2.80 11.85
C ILE A 151 6.41 2.46 13.17
N GLN A 152 7.15 2.12 14.23
CA GLN A 152 6.56 1.87 15.55
C GLN A 152 5.83 3.10 16.09
N ASP A 153 6.44 4.29 16.01
CA ASP A 153 5.80 5.55 16.44
C ASP A 153 4.55 5.86 15.60
N ILE A 154 4.62 5.65 14.29
CA ILE A 154 3.49 5.87 13.37
C ILE A 154 2.32 4.96 13.76
N LEU A 155 2.56 3.67 13.96
CA LEU A 155 1.54 2.72 14.40
C LEU A 155 1.00 3.07 15.79
N ALA A 156 1.87 3.49 16.72
CA ALA A 156 1.44 3.93 18.04
C ALA A 156 0.51 5.15 17.97
N ASP A 157 0.90 6.18 17.20
CA ASP A 157 0.09 7.37 16.95
C ASP A 157 -1.26 7.00 16.28
N THR A 158 -1.26 6.04 15.36
CA THR A 158 -2.47 5.55 14.66
C THR A 158 -3.47 4.95 15.63
N VAL A 159 -3.01 4.01 16.45
CA VAL A 159 -3.87 3.28 17.38
C VAL A 159 -4.27 4.18 18.55
N ALA A 160 -3.46 5.18 18.90
CA ALA A 160 -3.84 6.25 19.83
C ALA A 160 -4.84 7.26 19.24
N GLY A 161 -5.09 7.23 17.93
CA GLY A 161 -6.00 8.16 17.25
C GLY A 161 -5.44 9.57 17.13
N GLU A 162 -4.12 9.73 17.04
CA GLU A 162 -3.46 11.03 16.96
C GLU A 162 -3.66 11.70 15.59
N ARG A 163 -4.02 13.00 15.61
CA ARG A 163 -4.38 13.79 14.42
C ARG A 163 -3.28 13.99 13.40
N ASP A 164 -2.05 13.78 13.83
CA ASP A 164 -0.86 14.01 13.04
C ASP A 164 -0.04 12.73 12.81
N ALA A 165 -0.68 11.56 12.96
CA ALA A 165 -0.12 10.28 12.53
C ALA A 165 0.10 10.30 11.01
N LEU A 166 1.24 9.76 10.54
CA LEU A 166 1.56 9.62 9.11
C LEU A 166 0.77 8.48 8.43
N VAL A 167 -0.48 8.30 8.83
CA VAL A 167 -1.39 7.23 8.42
C VAL A 167 -2.83 7.58 8.81
N VAL A 168 -3.74 7.20 7.92
CA VAL A 168 -5.21 7.16 7.98
C VAL A 168 -5.92 8.11 8.95
N TRP A 169 -6.64 9.07 8.36
CA TRP A 169 -7.77 9.78 8.98
C TRP A 169 -9.11 9.56 8.25
N GLY A 170 -9.09 8.93 7.06
CA GLY A 170 -10.16 9.06 6.07
C GLY A 170 -11.31 8.05 6.12
N LYS A 171 -11.15 6.87 6.72
CA LYS A 171 -12.13 5.76 6.59
C LYS A 171 -12.51 5.10 7.92
N GLY A 172 -12.86 5.89 8.92
CA GLY A 172 -13.41 5.40 10.20
C GLY A 172 -12.54 4.32 10.86
N ASP A 173 -13.09 3.57 11.81
CA ASP A 173 -12.37 2.50 12.51
C ASP A 173 -12.03 1.29 11.62
N TYR A 174 -12.37 1.33 10.33
CA TYR A 174 -12.21 0.19 9.42
C TYR A 174 -10.75 -0.23 9.25
N TRP A 175 -9.83 0.71 9.06
CA TRP A 175 -8.41 0.38 8.91
C TRP A 175 -7.71 0.14 10.24
N ARG A 176 -8.16 0.82 11.30
CA ARG A 176 -7.56 0.69 12.64
C ARG A 176 -7.58 -0.75 13.15
N LYS A 177 -8.61 -1.52 12.82
CA LYS A 177 -8.70 -2.94 13.21
C LYS A 177 -7.63 -3.83 12.58
N TYR A 178 -6.97 -3.38 11.50
CA TYR A 178 -5.88 -4.11 10.84
C TYR A 178 -4.50 -3.66 11.34
N HIS A 179 -4.42 -2.61 12.15
CA HIS A 179 -3.17 -2.16 12.76
C HIS A 179 -2.96 -2.84 14.11
N VAL A 180 -1.83 -3.53 14.22
CA VAL A 180 -1.39 -4.19 15.44
C VAL A 180 -0.16 -3.48 15.96
N LEU A 181 -0.22 -3.01 17.20
CA LEU A 181 0.91 -2.40 17.89
C LEU A 181 1.48 -3.40 18.90
N VAL A 182 2.57 -4.07 18.53
CA VAL A 182 3.33 -4.91 19.45
C VAL A 182 4.08 -3.99 20.41
N THR A 183 3.92 -4.22 21.71
CA THR A 183 4.60 -3.46 22.78
C THR A 183 5.41 -4.41 23.66
N LYS A 184 6.30 -3.85 24.49
CA LYS A 184 7.06 -4.66 25.47
C LYS A 184 6.17 -5.47 26.41
N ASP A 185 4.96 -4.99 26.70
CA ASP A 185 4.01 -5.67 27.58
C ASP A 185 3.59 -7.05 27.04
N TRP A 186 3.60 -7.26 25.72
CA TRP A 186 3.30 -8.56 25.11
C TRP A 186 4.31 -9.62 25.57
N PHE A 187 5.58 -9.22 25.62
CA PHE A 187 6.67 -10.07 26.07
C PHE A 187 6.62 -10.29 27.58
N LEU A 188 6.34 -9.25 28.37
CA LEU A 188 6.23 -9.36 29.83
C LEU A 188 5.06 -10.24 30.28
N LYS A 189 4.02 -10.36 29.46
CA LYS A 189 2.86 -11.20 29.77
C LYS A 189 3.05 -12.67 29.44
N SER A 190 3.94 -13.04 28.52
CA SER A 190 4.06 -14.42 28.03
C SER A 190 5.28 -15.14 28.59
N ASP A 191 5.09 -16.28 29.25
CA ASP A 191 6.17 -17.15 29.70
C ASP A 191 6.97 -17.72 28.53
N TYR A 192 6.31 -17.98 27.39
CA TYR A 192 6.99 -18.41 26.16
C TYR A 192 7.89 -17.29 25.61
N LEU A 193 7.37 -16.07 25.43
CA LEU A 193 8.15 -14.98 24.83
C LEU A 193 9.30 -14.52 25.74
N GLN A 194 9.15 -14.60 27.06
CA GLN A 194 10.24 -14.37 28.01
C GLN A 194 11.37 -15.40 27.89
N ARG A 195 11.04 -16.66 27.54
CA ARG A 195 12.03 -17.74 27.37
C ARG A 195 12.74 -17.70 26.02
N LEU A 196 12.15 -17.05 25.01
CA LEU A 196 12.74 -16.96 23.67
C LEU A 196 14.12 -16.30 23.66
N SER A 197 14.44 -15.41 24.61
CA SER A 197 15.75 -14.75 24.68
C SER A 197 16.94 -15.72 24.77
N GLY A 198 16.68 -17.00 25.08
CA GLY A 198 17.70 -17.96 25.46
C GLY A 198 18.40 -17.50 26.74
N ALA A 199 19.16 -18.37 27.38
CA ALA A 199 19.97 -18.02 28.55
C ALA A 199 21.17 -17.10 28.22
N SER A 200 21.07 -16.25 27.19
CA SER A 200 22.18 -15.58 26.53
C SER A 200 22.28 -14.09 26.90
N THR A 201 23.06 -13.86 27.97
CA THR A 201 23.99 -12.73 28.25
C THR A 201 23.58 -11.53 29.08
N ALA A 202 22.30 -11.19 29.26
CA ALA A 202 21.93 -10.17 30.25
C ALA A 202 21.13 -10.83 31.38
N ARG A 203 21.78 -11.21 32.48
CA ARG A 203 21.06 -11.60 33.71
C ARG A 203 20.08 -10.51 34.17
N ASP A 204 20.33 -9.28 33.77
CA ASP A 204 19.67 -8.09 34.33
C ASP A 204 18.50 -7.57 33.46
N ASP A 205 18.40 -7.96 32.18
CA ASP A 205 17.27 -7.58 31.31
C ASP A 205 16.98 -8.67 30.23
N PRO A 206 16.02 -9.58 30.47
CA PRO A 206 15.67 -10.64 29.52
C PRO A 206 15.02 -10.10 28.22
N LEU A 207 14.63 -8.83 28.18
CA LEU A 207 14.00 -8.19 27.03
C LEU A 207 14.90 -7.14 26.37
N ALA A 208 16.21 -7.16 26.63
CA ALA A 208 17.18 -6.25 26.03
C ALA A 208 17.16 -6.28 24.49
N TRP A 209 16.78 -7.41 23.89
CA TRP A 209 16.64 -7.57 22.44
C TRP A 209 15.40 -6.88 21.86
N VAL A 210 14.37 -6.64 22.68
CA VAL A 210 13.10 -5.98 22.31
C VAL A 210 13.31 -4.47 22.23
N THR A 211 14.02 -4.06 21.19
CA THR A 211 14.33 -2.66 20.84
C THR A 211 13.19 -2.05 20.03
N GLN A 212 13.14 -0.71 19.91
CA GLN A 212 12.02 0.01 19.28
C GLN A 212 11.81 -0.39 17.80
N ASP A 213 12.89 -0.68 17.07
CA ASP A 213 12.84 -1.13 15.68
C ASP A 213 12.46 -2.61 15.55
N VAL A 214 12.86 -3.45 16.50
CA VAL A 214 12.32 -4.82 16.60
C VAL A 214 10.81 -4.76 16.83
N LEU A 215 10.33 -3.90 17.74
CA LEU A 215 8.90 -3.68 17.93
C LEU A 215 8.22 -3.16 16.65
N GLY A 216 8.82 -2.17 15.97
CA GLY A 216 8.29 -1.64 14.71
C GLY A 216 8.17 -2.70 13.62
N PHE A 217 9.19 -3.55 13.48
CA PHE A 217 9.17 -4.68 12.57
C PHE A 217 8.08 -5.70 12.92
N LEU A 218 8.00 -6.13 14.19
CA LEU A 218 7.02 -7.12 14.62
C LEU A 218 5.59 -6.58 14.51
N SER A 219 5.36 -5.30 14.83
CA SER A 219 4.07 -4.62 14.68
C SER A 219 3.60 -4.62 13.24
N ILE A 220 4.46 -4.24 12.28
CA ILE A 220 4.05 -4.16 10.88
C ILE A 220 3.90 -5.56 10.25
N VAL A 221 4.79 -6.51 10.55
CA VAL A 221 4.64 -7.90 10.09
C VAL A 221 3.35 -8.52 10.63
N LEU A 222 3.04 -8.33 11.91
CA LEU A 222 1.83 -8.89 12.51
C LEU A 222 0.56 -8.21 12.00
N SER A 223 0.59 -6.90 11.75
CA SER A 223 -0.53 -6.17 11.10
C SER A 223 -0.86 -6.79 9.74
N ASN A 224 0.17 -7.03 8.92
CA ASN A 224 0.03 -7.69 7.61
C ASN A 224 -0.52 -9.11 7.78
N ALA A 225 0.10 -9.92 8.64
CA ALA A 225 -0.25 -11.32 8.87
C ALA A 225 -1.72 -11.48 9.33
N LYS A 226 -2.19 -10.61 10.24
CA LYS A 226 -3.59 -10.63 10.71
C LYS A 226 -4.60 -10.04 9.73
N SER A 227 -4.15 -9.24 8.74
CA SER A 227 -5.02 -8.74 7.68
C SER A 227 -5.35 -9.79 6.62
N ALA A 228 -4.52 -10.83 6.49
CA ALA A 228 -4.78 -11.95 5.59
C ALA A 228 -6.10 -12.64 5.98
N GLN A 229 -6.80 -13.18 4.99
CA GLN A 229 -8.15 -13.72 5.16
C GLN A 229 -8.20 -15.23 4.92
N PRO A 230 -9.21 -15.93 5.46
CA PRO A 230 -9.42 -17.34 5.13
C PRO A 230 -9.72 -17.51 3.64
N LEU A 231 -9.32 -18.64 3.06
CA LEU A 231 -9.69 -18.99 1.69
C LEU A 231 -11.23 -18.95 1.55
N LEU A 232 -11.76 -18.24 0.54
CA LEU A 232 -13.19 -18.20 0.18
C LEU A 232 -14.11 -17.33 1.07
N GLY A 233 -13.58 -16.31 1.75
CA GLY A 233 -14.43 -15.28 2.36
C GLY A 233 -15.17 -14.42 1.31
N ASP A 234 -16.42 -14.01 1.61
CA ASP A 234 -17.25 -13.13 0.75
C ASP A 234 -16.62 -11.74 0.48
N ALA A 235 -15.58 -11.37 1.24
CA ALA A 235 -14.79 -10.17 1.05
C ALA A 235 -13.73 -10.40 -0.04
N GLY A 236 -14.21 -10.48 -1.28
CA GLY A 236 -13.43 -10.85 -2.46
C GLY A 236 -12.14 -10.06 -2.69
N ASN A 237 -11.18 -10.70 -3.33
CA ASN A 237 -10.19 -10.16 -4.27
C ASN A 237 -9.32 -8.97 -3.84
N LEU A 238 -9.37 -8.57 -2.57
CA LEU A 238 -8.52 -7.52 -2.05
C LEU A 238 -7.13 -8.13 -1.84
N GLY A 239 -6.27 -7.98 -2.84
CA GLY A 239 -4.85 -8.31 -2.73
C GLY A 239 -4.21 -7.58 -1.53
N ALA A 240 -3.06 -8.08 -1.07
CA ALA A 240 -2.41 -7.58 0.16
C ALA A 240 -2.31 -6.04 0.20
N LYS A 241 -1.98 -5.39 -0.93
CA LYS A 241 -1.98 -3.92 -1.09
C LYS A 241 -3.22 -3.26 -0.50
N ALA A 242 -4.42 -3.77 -0.80
CA ALA A 242 -5.68 -3.15 -0.43
C ALA A 242 -5.92 -3.13 1.09
N LEU A 243 -5.16 -3.90 1.88
CA LEU A 243 -5.34 -4.02 3.33
C LEU A 243 -4.27 -3.29 4.15
N LEU A 244 -3.30 -2.65 3.48
CA LEU A 244 -2.12 -2.08 4.11
C LEU A 244 -2.09 -0.56 3.93
N ALA A 245 -2.16 0.17 5.05
CA ALA A 245 -1.94 1.62 5.05
C ALA A 245 -0.44 2.00 5.10
N VAL A 246 0.40 1.11 5.63
CA VAL A 246 1.86 1.24 5.61
C VAL A 246 2.41 0.04 4.88
N MET A 247 2.95 0.28 3.69
CA MET A 247 3.34 -0.76 2.77
C MET A 247 4.83 -0.63 2.45
N PRO A 248 5.62 -1.70 2.56
CA PRO A 248 7.03 -1.61 2.22
C PRO A 248 7.23 -1.63 0.70
N ARG A 249 7.98 -0.66 0.19
CA ARG A 249 8.47 -0.64 -1.20
C ARG A 249 9.80 -1.37 -1.32
N THR A 250 10.59 -1.41 -0.25
CA THR A 250 11.72 -2.35 -0.07
C THR A 250 11.20 -3.76 0.21
N ASP A 251 11.86 -4.80 -0.29
CA ASP A 251 11.45 -6.19 -0.01
C ASP A 251 11.57 -6.57 1.48
N TRP A 252 10.73 -7.50 1.93
CA TRP A 252 10.63 -7.86 3.34
C TRP A 252 11.88 -8.53 3.88
N SER A 253 12.58 -9.33 3.06
CA SER A 253 13.85 -9.96 3.46
C SER A 253 14.91 -8.93 3.80
N THR A 254 15.02 -7.86 3.00
CA THR A 254 15.94 -6.74 3.25
C THR A 254 15.54 -5.93 4.49
N ILE A 255 14.24 -5.83 4.80
CA ILE A 255 13.77 -5.21 6.04
C ILE A 255 14.13 -6.08 7.25
N TYR A 256 13.84 -7.38 7.19
CA TYR A 256 14.13 -8.33 8.27
C TYR A 256 15.63 -8.40 8.58
N GLU A 257 16.48 -8.33 7.56
CA GLU A 257 17.95 -8.30 7.70
C GLU A 257 18.43 -7.19 8.67
N GLN A 258 17.66 -6.10 8.86
CA GLN A 258 18.01 -5.02 9.80
C GLN A 258 17.81 -5.39 11.29
N VAL A 259 16.98 -6.38 11.57
CA VAL A 259 16.60 -6.79 12.94
C VAL A 259 16.93 -8.25 13.25
N LYS A 260 17.24 -9.07 12.23
CA LYS A 260 17.46 -10.52 12.33
C LYS A 260 18.41 -10.93 13.45
N GLU A 261 19.56 -10.26 13.60
CA GLU A 261 20.56 -10.60 14.62
C GLU A 261 20.06 -10.43 16.07
N ARG A 262 18.98 -9.67 16.27
CA ARG A 262 18.36 -9.43 17.59
C ARG A 262 17.13 -10.28 17.84
N ILE A 263 16.52 -10.86 16.81
CA ILE A 263 15.33 -11.68 16.97
C ILE A 263 15.78 -13.11 17.31
N PRO A 264 15.48 -13.62 18.52
CA PRO A 264 15.88 -14.95 18.89
C PRO A 264 14.89 -16.01 18.36
N GLY A 265 15.39 -17.23 18.16
CA GLY A 265 14.57 -18.36 17.72
C GLY A 265 14.13 -18.24 16.25
N GLY A 266 13.05 -18.93 15.90
CA GLY A 266 12.44 -18.89 14.57
C GLY A 266 11.46 -17.73 14.45
N LEU A 267 11.53 -16.98 13.34
CA LEU A 267 10.66 -15.82 13.11
C LEU A 267 9.18 -16.23 13.04
N TRP A 268 8.88 -17.34 12.36
CA TRP A 268 7.51 -17.86 12.29
C TRP A 268 6.94 -18.15 13.69
N ASP A 269 7.69 -18.85 14.53
CA ASP A 269 7.23 -19.23 15.87
C ASP A 269 6.97 -17.98 16.73
N LEU A 270 7.84 -16.96 16.63
CA LEU A 270 7.65 -15.68 17.29
C LEU A 270 6.36 -14.99 16.82
N ILE A 271 6.16 -14.84 15.51
CA ILE A 271 4.96 -14.19 14.95
C ILE A 271 3.68 -14.95 15.32
N ASN A 272 3.71 -16.29 15.27
CA ASN A 272 2.55 -17.13 15.61
C ASN A 272 2.16 -17.00 17.09
N HIS A 273 3.13 -16.87 18.01
CA HIS A 273 2.85 -16.61 19.42
C HIS A 273 2.44 -15.16 19.69
N LEU A 274 3.03 -14.17 18.99
CA LEU A 274 2.59 -12.79 19.11
C LEU A 274 1.14 -12.63 18.63
N ALA A 275 0.71 -13.39 17.62
CA ALA A 275 -0.68 -13.36 17.16
C ALA A 275 -1.70 -13.72 18.25
N CYS A 276 -1.28 -14.38 19.34
CA CYS A 276 -2.09 -14.61 20.54
C CYS A 276 -2.52 -13.37 21.30
N TYR A 277 -1.98 -12.21 20.96
CA TYR A 277 -2.27 -10.97 21.65
C TYR A 277 -2.85 -9.94 20.69
N LYS A 278 -3.58 -9.00 21.26
CA LYS A 278 -4.05 -7.78 20.59
C LYS A 278 -4.04 -6.62 21.58
N ASN A 279 -4.05 -5.41 21.05
CA ASN A 279 -4.22 -4.21 21.85
C ASN A 279 -5.63 -4.22 22.46
N SER A 280 -5.74 -4.00 23.77
CA SER A 280 -7.04 -3.94 24.47
C SER A 280 -7.58 -2.50 24.52
N GLY A 281 -8.91 -2.36 24.44
CA GLY A 281 -9.62 -1.08 24.35
C GLY A 281 -10.68 -1.14 23.26
N GLU A 282 -11.91 -0.74 23.57
CA GLU A 282 -13.01 -0.60 22.61
C GLU A 282 -13.39 0.89 22.46
N GLY A 283 -13.68 1.31 21.22
CA GLY A 283 -14.18 2.65 20.91
C GLY A 283 -13.09 3.73 20.80
N GLU A 284 -13.47 5.00 20.99
CA GLU A 284 -12.54 6.15 20.99
C GLU A 284 -11.53 6.11 22.14
N ASP A 285 -11.76 5.24 23.12
CA ASP A 285 -10.90 4.99 24.27
C ASP A 285 -9.68 4.14 23.86
N ARG A 286 -8.63 4.86 23.45
CA ARG A 286 -7.19 4.52 23.35
C ARG A 286 -6.77 3.20 24.02
N ILE A 287 -5.77 2.52 23.43
CA ILE A 287 -5.13 1.28 23.96
C ILE A 287 -4.98 1.33 25.49
N LYS A 288 -5.73 0.49 26.21
CA LYS A 288 -5.67 0.36 27.68
C LYS A 288 -4.66 -0.69 28.12
N GLY A 289 -4.20 -1.54 27.20
CA GLY A 289 -3.19 -2.55 27.47
C GLY A 289 -3.12 -3.61 26.38
N VAL A 290 -2.83 -4.84 26.82
CA VAL A 290 -2.69 -6.04 25.98
C VAL A 290 -3.66 -7.07 26.51
N GLU A 291 -4.37 -7.78 25.64
CA GLU A 291 -5.20 -8.92 26.01
C GLU A 291 -4.98 -10.10 25.07
N GLN A 292 -5.38 -11.29 25.52
CA GLN A 292 -5.33 -12.49 24.69
C GLN A 292 -6.36 -12.39 23.55
N ASP A 293 -5.89 -12.62 22.33
CA ASP A 293 -6.69 -12.77 21.13
C ASP A 293 -7.16 -14.22 20.97
N LYS A 294 -8.35 -14.50 21.47
CA LYS A 294 -8.97 -15.84 21.45
C LYS A 294 -9.27 -16.36 20.04
N GLU A 295 -9.25 -15.49 19.02
CA GLU A 295 -9.36 -15.94 17.63
C GLU A 295 -8.12 -16.74 17.21
N TYR A 296 -6.93 -16.32 17.67
CA TYR A 296 -5.66 -16.90 17.27
C TYR A 296 -5.10 -17.90 18.27
N CYS A 297 -5.57 -17.88 19.52
CA CYS A 297 -4.98 -18.71 20.57
C CYS A 297 -5.98 -19.30 21.56
N SER A 298 -5.52 -20.35 22.20
CA SER A 298 -6.11 -21.02 23.36
C SER A 298 -5.18 -20.88 24.57
N GLY A 299 -5.48 -21.52 25.70
CA GLY A 299 -4.67 -21.41 26.91
C GLY A 299 -4.93 -20.13 27.70
N SER A 300 -4.00 -19.77 28.60
CA SER A 300 -4.09 -18.55 29.42
C SER A 300 -3.38 -17.37 28.73
N GLU A 301 -3.59 -16.16 29.27
CA GLU A 301 -2.84 -14.98 28.83
C GLU A 301 -1.33 -15.10 29.08
N SER A 302 -0.94 -15.83 30.14
CA SER A 302 0.47 -16.03 30.50
C SER A 302 1.17 -17.14 29.71
N ASP A 303 0.41 -18.12 29.25
CA ASP A 303 0.89 -19.26 28.48
C ASP A 303 -0.07 -19.53 27.33
N PRO A 304 -0.13 -18.62 26.33
CA PRO A 304 -1.05 -18.77 25.24
C PRO A 304 -0.53 -19.85 24.28
N VAL A 305 -1.45 -20.63 23.72
CA VAL A 305 -1.15 -21.70 22.77
C VAL A 305 -1.75 -21.33 21.42
N PRO A 306 -0.93 -21.04 20.38
CA PRO A 306 -1.41 -20.80 19.03
C PRO A 306 -2.34 -21.90 18.52
N ASN A 307 -3.50 -21.52 18.00
CA ASN A 307 -4.54 -22.46 17.54
C ASN A 307 -4.49 -22.74 16.03
N ARG A 308 -3.38 -22.38 15.37
CA ARG A 308 -3.15 -22.49 13.92
C ARG A 308 -4.04 -21.61 13.04
N LYS A 309 -4.83 -20.70 13.59
CA LYS A 309 -5.63 -19.75 12.79
C LYS A 309 -4.76 -18.98 11.81
N LEU A 310 -3.60 -18.47 12.23
CA LEU A 310 -2.69 -17.72 11.37
C LEU A 310 -2.14 -18.56 10.21
N GLU A 311 -1.87 -19.85 10.44
CA GLU A 311 -1.44 -20.81 9.40
C GLU A 311 -2.51 -21.02 8.33
N SER A 312 -3.78 -20.76 8.66
CA SER A 312 -4.91 -20.90 7.74
C SER A 312 -5.28 -19.58 7.02
N GLN A 313 -4.51 -18.52 7.22
CA GLN A 313 -4.72 -17.23 6.56
C GLN A 313 -3.94 -17.13 5.26
N PHE A 314 -4.55 -16.49 4.27
CA PHE A 314 -4.00 -16.32 2.93
C PHE A 314 -4.27 -14.91 2.40
N TRP A 315 -3.43 -14.49 1.48
CA TRP A 315 -3.82 -13.51 0.48
C TRP A 315 -4.27 -14.24 -0.78
N GLN A 316 -5.29 -13.72 -1.44
CA GLN A 316 -5.81 -14.26 -2.68
C GLN A 316 -5.85 -13.15 -3.72
N MET A 317 -5.49 -13.49 -4.95
CA MET A 317 -5.70 -12.63 -6.09
C MET A 317 -6.16 -13.45 -7.28
N HIS A 318 -7.00 -12.85 -8.12
CA HIS A 318 -7.26 -13.43 -9.41
C HIS A 318 -6.21 -12.92 -10.38
N VAL A 319 -5.48 -13.84 -10.96
CA VAL A 319 -4.58 -13.55 -12.08
C VAL A 319 -5.32 -13.80 -13.37
N ASN A 320 -5.09 -12.93 -14.34
CA ASN A 320 -5.60 -13.12 -15.68
C ASN A 320 -4.81 -14.23 -16.37
N PRO A 321 -5.38 -15.43 -16.61
CA PRO A 321 -4.66 -16.43 -17.37
C PRO A 321 -4.57 -15.94 -18.81
N GLU A 322 -3.37 -15.93 -19.38
CA GLU A 322 -3.18 -15.46 -20.77
C GLU A 322 -3.97 -16.28 -21.82
N THR A 323 -4.63 -17.38 -21.44
CA THR A 323 -5.40 -18.25 -22.35
C THR A 323 -6.46 -19.08 -21.61
N THR A 324 -7.74 -18.70 -21.57
CA THR A 324 -8.83 -19.67 -21.33
C THR A 324 -10.08 -19.36 -22.15
N LYS A 325 -10.77 -20.42 -22.58
CA LYS A 325 -11.99 -20.39 -23.40
C LYS A 325 -13.22 -20.00 -22.57
N ARG A 326 -14.17 -19.35 -23.25
CA ARG A 326 -15.50 -18.87 -22.81
C ARG A 326 -16.29 -19.94 -22.05
N ASP A 327 -16.84 -19.58 -20.88
CA ASP A 327 -17.74 -20.40 -20.03
C ASP A 327 -19.08 -19.66 -19.83
N ASP A 328 -20.18 -20.40 -19.64
CA ASP A 328 -21.57 -19.91 -19.64
C ASP A 328 -21.97 -19.08 -18.39
N LYS A 329 -21.01 -18.76 -17.50
CA LYS A 329 -21.24 -18.02 -16.23
C LYS A 329 -21.26 -16.48 -16.36
N VAL A 330 -21.13 -15.95 -17.57
CA VAL A 330 -21.10 -14.51 -17.89
C VAL A 330 -22.37 -13.78 -17.48
N GLU A 331 -23.52 -14.41 -17.69
CA GLU A 331 -24.83 -13.77 -17.48
C GLU A 331 -25.08 -13.40 -16.01
N LEU A 332 -24.66 -14.23 -15.04
CA LEU A 332 -24.94 -13.97 -13.61
C LEU A 332 -24.12 -12.79 -13.05
N LYS A 333 -22.88 -12.58 -13.52
CA LYS A 333 -22.05 -11.44 -13.11
C LYS A 333 -22.50 -10.14 -13.78
N TYR A 334 -22.92 -10.20 -15.04
CA TYR A 334 -23.52 -9.06 -15.73
C TYR A 334 -24.72 -8.50 -14.95
N GLN A 335 -25.64 -9.38 -14.52
CA GLN A 335 -26.79 -8.96 -13.69
C GLN A 335 -26.38 -8.37 -12.34
N SER A 336 -25.31 -8.87 -11.72
CA SER A 336 -24.75 -8.28 -10.49
C SER A 336 -24.18 -6.88 -10.73
N TYR A 337 -23.50 -6.69 -11.87
CA TYR A 337 -22.92 -5.40 -12.26
C TYR A 337 -24.01 -4.36 -12.51
N LEU A 338 -25.05 -4.70 -13.28
CA LEU A 338 -26.19 -3.81 -13.49
C LEU A 338 -26.87 -3.43 -12.18
N LYS A 339 -26.92 -4.35 -11.20
CA LYS A 339 -27.48 -4.10 -9.88
C LYS A 339 -26.61 -3.16 -9.03
N GLU A 340 -25.29 -3.34 -9.04
CA GLU A 340 -24.34 -2.42 -8.37
C GLU A 340 -24.37 -1.03 -9.01
N PHE A 341 -24.36 -0.96 -10.35
CA PHE A 341 -24.47 0.29 -11.10
C PHE A 341 -25.78 1.02 -10.75
N SER A 342 -26.92 0.32 -10.81
CA SER A 342 -28.24 0.90 -10.47
C SER A 342 -28.32 1.33 -8.99
N LYS A 343 -27.60 0.64 -8.09
CA LYS A 343 -27.51 1.02 -6.67
C LYS A 343 -26.65 2.27 -6.46
N ARG A 344 -25.58 2.40 -7.23
CA ARG A 344 -24.62 3.53 -7.12
C ARG A 344 -25.10 4.78 -7.86
N PHE A 345 -25.96 4.62 -8.86
CA PHE A 345 -26.52 5.69 -9.69
C PHE A 345 -28.05 5.57 -9.80
N PRO A 346 -28.81 5.69 -8.69
CA PRO A 346 -30.25 5.47 -8.70
C PRO A 346 -31.03 6.45 -9.61
N GLU A 347 -30.45 7.60 -9.91
CA GLU A 347 -31.01 8.63 -10.79
C GLU A 347 -30.72 8.42 -12.28
N LYS A 348 -29.81 7.53 -12.66
CA LYS A 348 -29.49 7.22 -14.05
C LYS A 348 -29.97 5.82 -14.40
N LYS A 349 -30.91 5.73 -15.33
CA LYS A 349 -31.25 4.43 -15.91
C LYS A 349 -30.15 4.03 -16.88
N ILE A 350 -29.79 2.75 -16.89
CA ILE A 350 -28.82 2.22 -17.86
C ILE A 350 -29.28 2.50 -19.28
N GLU A 351 -30.59 2.45 -19.54
CA GLU A 351 -31.20 2.76 -20.83
C GLU A 351 -30.96 4.20 -21.30
N ASP A 352 -30.72 5.13 -20.36
CA ASP A 352 -30.49 6.55 -20.63
C ASP A 352 -29.00 6.87 -20.85
N LEU A 353 -28.10 5.90 -20.67
CA LEU A 353 -26.69 6.03 -21.05
C LEU A 353 -26.56 6.05 -22.58
N GLU A 354 -25.57 6.80 -23.08
CA GLU A 354 -25.18 6.72 -24.49
C GLU A 354 -24.82 5.27 -24.84
N ASP A 355 -25.22 4.81 -26.03
CA ASP A 355 -25.06 3.40 -26.42
C ASP A 355 -23.59 2.95 -26.37
N ASP A 356 -22.65 3.84 -26.70
CA ASP A 356 -21.20 3.60 -26.56
C ASP A 356 -20.77 3.29 -25.11
N VAL A 357 -21.44 3.88 -24.12
CA VAL A 357 -21.16 3.63 -22.69
C VAL A 357 -21.77 2.30 -22.25
N LYS A 358 -22.96 1.95 -22.77
CA LYS A 358 -23.59 0.65 -22.51
C LYS A 358 -22.76 -0.49 -23.09
N ASP A 359 -22.32 -0.35 -24.34
CA ASP A 359 -21.50 -1.34 -25.02
C ASP A 359 -20.16 -1.53 -24.31
N MET A 360 -19.55 -0.44 -23.82
CA MET A 360 -18.33 -0.52 -23.01
C MET A 360 -18.56 -1.22 -21.66
N ILE A 361 -19.67 -0.93 -20.97
CA ILE A 361 -20.04 -1.62 -19.73
C ILE A 361 -20.26 -3.12 -19.98
N LEU A 362 -20.93 -3.46 -21.08
CA LEU A 362 -21.17 -4.83 -21.53
C LEU A 362 -19.85 -5.55 -21.83
N GLU A 363 -18.98 -4.96 -22.66
CA GLU A 363 -17.66 -5.52 -23.00
C GLU A 363 -16.78 -5.69 -21.75
N THR A 364 -16.86 -4.74 -20.82
CA THR A 364 -16.11 -4.81 -19.54
C THR A 364 -16.66 -5.90 -18.63
N ALA A 365 -17.99 -6.05 -18.57
CA ALA A 365 -18.62 -7.14 -17.83
C ALA A 365 -18.23 -8.51 -18.43
N GLU A 366 -18.24 -8.64 -19.77
CA GLU A 366 -17.77 -9.84 -20.46
C GLU A 366 -16.27 -10.13 -20.17
N TYR A 367 -15.41 -9.11 -20.27
CA TYR A 367 -13.98 -9.23 -19.94
C TYR A 367 -13.74 -9.64 -18.48
N SER A 368 -14.50 -9.08 -17.54
CA SER A 368 -14.42 -9.40 -16.11
C SER A 368 -14.87 -10.83 -15.78
N VAL A 369 -15.59 -11.50 -16.69
CA VAL A 369 -16.00 -12.89 -16.50
C VAL A 369 -14.96 -13.84 -17.10
N GLU A 370 -14.45 -13.55 -18.29
CA GLU A 370 -13.52 -14.46 -18.99
C GLU A 370 -12.12 -14.54 -18.35
N THR A 371 -11.74 -13.57 -17.51
CA THR A 371 -10.35 -13.37 -17.07
C THR A 371 -10.00 -13.81 -15.65
N PHE A 372 -10.93 -14.37 -14.86
CA PHE A 372 -10.68 -14.64 -13.43
C PHE A 372 -10.75 -16.11 -13.02
N THR A 373 -10.27 -17.03 -13.86
CA THR A 373 -10.35 -18.48 -13.57
C THR A 373 -9.22 -19.02 -12.70
N GLN A 374 -8.07 -18.33 -12.60
CA GLN A 374 -6.97 -18.74 -11.73
C GLN A 374 -6.84 -17.81 -10.52
N VAL A 375 -7.03 -18.39 -9.34
CA VAL A 375 -6.78 -17.72 -8.06
C VAL A 375 -5.38 -18.14 -7.61
N GLU A 376 -4.48 -17.17 -7.51
CA GLU A 376 -3.20 -17.35 -6.85
C GLU A 376 -3.40 -17.05 -5.37
N THR A 377 -2.80 -17.89 -4.53
CA THR A 377 -2.88 -17.74 -3.07
C THR A 377 -1.50 -17.77 -2.47
N LEU A 378 -1.25 -16.90 -1.50
CA LEU A 378 -0.04 -16.93 -0.68
C LEU A 378 -0.43 -17.14 0.77
N ASN A 379 0.14 -18.17 1.39
CA ASN A 379 -0.04 -18.44 2.80
C ASN A 379 0.83 -17.51 3.68
N VAL A 380 0.31 -17.07 4.83
CA VAL A 380 1.06 -16.21 5.76
C VAL A 380 2.34 -16.88 6.26
N LYS A 381 2.30 -18.18 6.56
CA LYS A 381 3.48 -18.93 7.01
C LYS A 381 4.55 -19.00 5.93
N GLU A 382 4.17 -19.33 4.70
CA GLU A 382 5.08 -19.37 3.55
C GLU A 382 5.78 -18.01 3.36
N TRP A 383 5.05 -16.91 3.50
CA TRP A 383 5.63 -15.58 3.45
C TRP A 383 6.67 -15.33 4.55
N VAL A 384 6.31 -15.55 5.81
CA VAL A 384 7.20 -15.31 6.95
C VAL A 384 8.46 -16.19 6.87
N GLU A 385 8.31 -17.48 6.52
CA GLU A 385 9.44 -18.40 6.33
C GLU A 385 10.33 -17.94 5.16
N SER A 386 9.75 -17.46 4.05
CA SER A 386 10.54 -16.95 2.93
C SER A 386 11.40 -15.72 3.29
N MET A 387 10.86 -14.85 4.16
CA MET A 387 11.56 -13.68 4.70
C MET A 387 12.68 -14.11 5.67
N GLU A 388 12.41 -15.10 6.52
CA GLU A 388 13.40 -15.64 7.47
C GLU A 388 14.62 -16.26 6.77
N GLU A 389 14.35 -17.01 5.70
CA GLU A 389 15.32 -17.59 4.79
C GLU A 389 16.06 -16.54 3.93
N LEU A 390 15.67 -15.26 4.03
CA LEU A 390 16.22 -14.14 3.26
C LEU A 390 16.12 -14.35 1.73
N LYS A 391 15.03 -14.96 1.26
CA LYS A 391 14.76 -15.08 -0.19
C LYS A 391 14.58 -13.69 -0.80
N LYS A 392 15.22 -13.42 -1.95
CA LYS A 392 15.13 -12.14 -2.66
C LYS A 392 14.64 -12.37 -4.10
N PRO A 393 13.40 -11.98 -4.46
CA PRO A 393 12.37 -11.41 -3.58
C PRO A 393 11.78 -12.45 -2.60
N ASP A 394 11.21 -11.98 -1.49
CA ASP A 394 10.39 -12.80 -0.60
C ASP A 394 9.07 -13.22 -1.28
N ALA A 395 8.33 -14.16 -0.68
CA ALA A 395 7.14 -14.72 -1.31
C ALA A 395 6.02 -13.69 -1.50
N LEU A 396 5.85 -12.71 -0.59
CA LEU A 396 4.82 -11.68 -0.73
C LEU A 396 5.19 -10.67 -1.81
N THR A 397 6.45 -10.27 -1.90
CA THR A 397 6.95 -9.47 -3.02
C THR A 397 6.76 -10.17 -4.37
N LYS A 398 7.04 -11.49 -4.43
CA LYS A 398 6.80 -12.30 -5.64
C LYS A 398 5.31 -12.39 -5.98
N PHE A 399 4.46 -12.58 -4.97
CA PHE A 399 3.01 -12.66 -5.13
C PHE A 399 2.44 -11.33 -5.63
N ASP A 400 2.80 -10.21 -5.02
CA ASP A 400 2.31 -8.87 -5.39
C ASP A 400 2.77 -8.41 -6.79
N LYS A 401 3.90 -8.93 -7.28
CA LYS A 401 4.34 -8.70 -8.68
C LYS A 401 3.32 -9.13 -9.73
N LEU A 402 2.44 -10.08 -9.39
CA LEU A 402 1.36 -10.52 -10.28
C LEU A 402 0.26 -9.46 -10.45
N GLN A 403 0.18 -8.47 -9.54
CA GLN A 403 -0.85 -7.42 -9.55
C GLN A 403 -0.29 -6.03 -9.88
N GLY A 404 0.96 -5.73 -9.53
CA GLY A 404 1.50 -4.39 -9.79
C GLY A 404 2.86 -4.07 -9.18
N SER A 405 3.48 -4.98 -8.42
CA SER A 405 4.79 -4.75 -7.76
C SER A 405 4.78 -3.53 -6.82
N HIS A 406 3.69 -3.39 -6.07
CA HIS A 406 3.53 -2.42 -5.01
C HIS A 406 4.34 -2.81 -3.75
N ILE A 407 4.21 -4.06 -3.30
CA ILE A 407 4.94 -4.59 -2.14
C ILE A 407 6.32 -5.08 -2.60
N GLY A 408 7.38 -4.52 -2.01
CA GLY A 408 8.76 -4.88 -2.35
C GLY A 408 9.18 -4.56 -3.79
N GLY A 409 8.42 -3.70 -4.49
CA GLY A 409 8.68 -3.36 -5.89
C GLY A 409 10.04 -2.73 -6.18
N PHE A 410 10.71 -2.18 -5.16
CA PHE A 410 12.07 -1.64 -5.28
C PHE A 410 13.15 -2.66 -4.91
N GLY A 411 12.77 -3.92 -4.65
CA GLY A 411 13.68 -4.98 -4.23
C GLY A 411 14.48 -4.57 -3.00
N PRO A 412 15.80 -4.81 -2.97
CA PRO A 412 16.62 -4.55 -1.79
C PRO A 412 17.03 -3.08 -1.62
N ARG A 413 16.43 -2.17 -2.39
CA ARG A 413 16.79 -0.75 -2.35
C ARG A 413 16.48 -0.15 -0.99
N LEU A 414 17.43 0.63 -0.49
CA LEU A 414 17.32 1.48 0.69
C LEU A 414 17.59 2.92 0.27
N GLU A 415 17.21 3.86 1.12
CA GLU A 415 17.61 5.27 1.04
C GLU A 415 18.17 5.71 2.40
N TYR A 416 18.93 6.81 2.43
CA TYR A 416 19.37 7.37 3.70
C TYR A 416 18.21 8.00 4.44
N ALA A 417 18.24 7.93 5.77
CA ALA A 417 17.45 8.83 6.57
C ALA A 417 17.91 10.28 6.33
N ILE A 418 16.94 11.19 6.17
CA ILE A 418 17.11 12.66 6.10
C ILE A 418 18.23 13.17 7.01
N ASN A 419 19.22 13.81 6.39
CA ASN A 419 20.41 14.41 7.02
C ASN A 419 21.32 13.41 7.76
N THR A 420 21.29 12.12 7.41
CA THR A 420 22.19 11.11 7.98
C THR A 420 22.80 10.23 6.88
N LYS A 421 23.60 9.23 7.28
CA LYS A 421 24.12 8.14 6.42
C LYS A 421 23.49 6.79 6.76
N ARG A 422 22.43 6.78 7.58
CA ARG A 422 21.74 5.55 7.99
C ARG A 422 20.86 5.10 6.83
N ALA A 423 21.21 4.00 6.17
CA ALA A 423 20.34 3.37 5.19
C ALA A 423 19.12 2.73 5.88
N VAL A 424 17.93 3.01 5.37
CA VAL A 424 16.62 2.57 5.89
C VAL A 424 15.70 2.13 4.75
N PRO A 425 14.69 1.29 5.02
CA PRO A 425 13.74 0.88 3.99
C PRO A 425 12.89 2.05 3.49
N ILE A 426 12.36 1.88 2.28
CA ILE A 426 11.41 2.79 1.65
C ILE A 426 10.00 2.22 1.86
N TRP A 427 9.09 3.09 2.28
CA TRP A 427 7.71 2.77 2.62
C TRP A 427 6.77 3.67 1.85
N GLU A 428 5.61 3.14 1.48
CA GLU A 428 4.46 3.87 0.98
C GLU A 428 3.41 3.96 2.09
N PHE A 429 2.93 5.16 2.34
CA PHE A 429 1.91 5.51 3.32
C PHE A 429 0.65 5.89 2.54
N ARG A 430 -0.39 5.08 2.69
CA ARG A 430 -1.63 5.13 1.89
C ARG A 430 -2.78 5.71 2.71
N ASP A 431 -3.85 6.10 2.01
CA ASP A 431 -5.07 6.67 2.59
C ASP A 431 -4.74 7.84 3.54
N LEU A 432 -3.84 8.75 3.09
CA LEU A 432 -3.48 9.94 3.86
C LEU A 432 -4.56 11.02 3.80
N GLY A 433 -5.77 10.67 3.35
CA GLY A 433 -6.95 11.52 3.27
C GLY A 433 -7.31 11.93 1.84
N TYR A 434 -8.56 12.35 1.69
CA TYR A 434 -9.12 12.93 0.47
C TYR A 434 -9.16 14.45 0.61
N TYR A 435 -8.59 15.15 -0.37
CA TYR A 435 -8.41 16.59 -0.30
C TYR A 435 -8.94 17.31 -1.53
N GLU A 436 -9.50 18.49 -1.33
CA GLU A 436 -9.99 19.35 -2.40
C GLU A 436 -9.07 20.56 -2.58
N GLY A 437 -8.70 20.86 -3.82
CA GLY A 437 -8.01 22.08 -4.22
C GLY A 437 -6.99 22.59 -3.20
N LYS A 438 -7.23 23.78 -2.66
CA LYS A 438 -6.25 24.54 -1.86
C LYS A 438 -5.84 23.87 -0.53
N VAL A 439 -6.58 22.86 -0.04
CA VAL A 439 -6.20 22.18 1.21
C VAL A 439 -5.15 21.09 1.01
N VAL A 440 -4.86 20.68 -0.24
CA VAL A 440 -3.87 19.64 -0.55
C VAL A 440 -2.46 20.04 -0.07
N LEU A 441 -1.98 21.24 -0.41
CA LEU A 441 -0.62 21.68 -0.07
C LEU A 441 -0.34 21.69 1.44
N PRO A 442 -1.16 22.33 2.32
CA PRO A 442 -0.93 22.28 3.76
C PRO A 442 -0.89 20.87 4.35
N LYS A 443 -1.58 19.91 3.71
CA LYS A 443 -1.61 18.50 4.13
C LYS A 443 -0.33 17.77 3.73
N LEU A 444 0.13 17.94 2.50
CA LEU A 444 1.42 17.39 2.07
C LEU A 444 2.59 17.97 2.88
N GLN A 445 2.58 19.28 3.17
CA GLN A 445 3.57 19.91 4.04
C GLN A 445 3.60 19.29 5.44
N ARG A 446 2.42 18.96 5.99
CA ARG A 446 2.32 18.29 7.28
C ARG A 446 2.94 16.89 7.23
N ILE A 447 2.69 16.14 6.15
CA ILE A 447 3.29 14.82 5.94
C ILE A 447 4.82 14.93 5.90
N VAL A 448 5.39 15.84 5.11
CA VAL A 448 6.85 16.06 5.06
C VAL A 448 7.40 16.41 6.44
N ARG A 449 6.75 17.28 7.20
CA ARG A 449 7.17 17.62 8.57
C ARG A 449 7.11 16.41 9.51
N GLY A 450 6.16 15.51 9.33
CA GLY A 450 6.10 14.25 10.07
C GLY A 450 7.32 13.36 9.79
N PHE A 451 7.69 13.21 8.51
CA PHE A 451 8.93 12.52 8.14
C PHE A 451 10.14 13.19 8.80
N GLN A 452 10.31 14.50 8.62
CA GLN A 452 11.43 15.24 9.22
C GLN A 452 11.50 15.06 10.75
N ARG A 453 10.35 15.08 11.44
CA ARG A 453 10.26 14.86 12.89
C ARG A 453 10.80 13.49 13.30
N LEU A 454 10.36 12.42 12.63
CA LEU A 454 10.79 11.06 12.96
C LEU A 454 12.26 10.81 12.61
N HIS A 455 12.73 11.34 11.47
CA HIS A 455 14.13 11.26 11.09
C HIS A 455 15.06 12.01 12.06
N LYS A 456 14.60 13.17 12.57
CA LYS A 456 15.31 13.91 13.62
C LYS A 456 15.31 13.14 14.95
N LYS A 457 14.24 12.41 15.27
CA LYS A 457 14.11 11.59 16.48
C LYS A 457 15.02 10.35 16.44
N TYR A 458 15.18 9.74 15.26
CA TYR A 458 15.92 8.49 15.06
C TYR A 458 17.08 8.62 14.06
N PRO A 459 18.06 9.52 14.30
CA PRO A 459 19.12 9.79 13.33
C PRO A 459 20.12 8.62 13.19
N ASN A 460 20.30 7.84 14.26
CA ASN A 460 21.24 6.72 14.34
C ASN A 460 20.49 5.41 14.56
N ARG A 461 21.12 4.28 14.21
CA ARG A 461 20.64 2.97 14.66
C ARG A 461 20.80 2.86 16.18
N PRO A 462 19.93 2.11 16.89
CA PRO A 462 19.97 2.02 18.35
C PRO A 462 21.17 1.21 18.92
N TRP A 463 22.22 0.97 18.14
CA TRP A 463 23.43 0.24 18.56
C TRP A 463 24.71 0.77 17.92
#